data_AF-A0A1B8Q8D5-F1
#
_entry.id   AF-A0A1B8Q8D5-F1
#
_cell.length_a   1.000
_cell.length_b   1.000
_cell.length_c   1.000
_cell.angle_alpha   90.00
_cell.angle_beta   90.00
_cell.angle_gamma   90.00
#
_symmetry.space_group_name_H-M   'P 1'
#
loop_
_entity.id
_entity.type
_entity.pdbx_description
1 polymer ?
#
loop_
_entity_poly.entity_id
_entity_poly.type
_entity_poly.pdbx_seq_one_letter_code
_entity_poly.pdbx_strand_id
1 'polypeptide(L)'
;MSDQNVYIYVKDENHQVTQEQKDEAFELFKSNITECDFEPCVIKTPNYKISHVEGEDEDLIIQSPFIMTAGNFSGTNEFWFLSNDDEEWDSEIDSSTRIRPAMKKKLEEILGSEIAIVWEFAD
;
A
#
# COMPACT_ATOMS: atom_id res chain seq x y z
N MET A 1 5.37 -7.83 -18.45
CA MET A 1 4.27 -7.43 -17.55
C MET A 1 4.60 -6.00 -17.16
N SER A 2 3.61 -5.12 -17.14
CA SER A 2 3.83 -3.74 -16.68
C SER A 2 4.10 -3.81 -15.17
N ASP A 3 5.15 -3.16 -14.70
CA ASP A 3 5.47 -3.16 -13.27
C ASP A 3 4.42 -2.31 -12.53
N GLN A 4 3.94 -2.79 -11.40
CA GLN A 4 2.93 -2.10 -10.59
C GLN A 4 3.46 -1.85 -9.18
N ASN A 5 3.22 -0.65 -8.67
CA ASN A 5 3.54 -0.29 -7.29
C ASN A 5 2.27 0.14 -6.56
N VAL A 6 2.03 -0.42 -5.38
CA VAL A 6 1.01 0.09 -4.46
C VAL A 6 1.62 1.11 -3.51
N TYR A 7 0.88 2.18 -3.23
CA TYR A 7 1.23 3.20 -2.25
C TYR A 7 0.11 3.32 -1.23
N ILE A 8 0.43 3.08 0.04
CA ILE A 8 -0.48 3.28 1.16
C ILE A 8 0.07 4.42 2.01
N TYR A 9 -0.74 5.45 2.23
CA TYR A 9 -0.29 6.67 2.90
C TYR A 9 -1.35 7.29 3.80
N VAL A 10 -0.90 8.03 4.82
CA VAL A 10 -1.75 8.85 5.69
C VAL A 10 -2.27 10.05 4.90
N LYS A 11 -3.59 10.25 4.88
CA LYS A 11 -4.21 11.36 4.12
C LYS A 11 -3.97 12.74 4.73
N ASP A 12 -3.91 12.82 6.05
CA ASP A 12 -3.69 14.09 6.73
C ASP A 12 -2.18 14.42 6.73
N GLU A 13 -1.81 15.35 5.86
CA GLU A 13 -0.43 15.83 5.70
C GLU A 13 0.18 16.41 6.99
N ASN A 14 -0.65 16.91 7.91
CA ASN A 14 -0.22 17.56 9.14
C ASN A 14 -0.19 16.59 10.34
N HIS A 15 -0.59 15.34 10.14
CA HIS A 15 -0.62 14.34 11.19
C HIS A 15 0.79 13.93 11.64
N GLN A 16 0.94 13.70 12.94
CA GLN A 16 2.21 13.26 13.52
C GLN A 16 2.17 11.75 13.75
N VAL A 17 2.91 11.00 12.93
CA VAL A 17 3.09 9.56 13.10
C VAL A 17 4.39 9.30 13.86
N THR A 18 4.31 8.62 15.00
CA THR A 18 5.49 8.24 15.80
C THR A 18 6.28 7.13 15.11
N GLN A 19 7.55 6.92 15.49
CA GLN A 19 8.34 5.83 14.92
C GLN A 19 7.73 4.45 15.20
N GLU A 20 7.21 4.24 16.41
CA GLU A 20 6.55 2.98 16.81
C GLU A 20 5.33 2.68 15.92
N GLN A 21 4.50 3.70 15.62
CA GLN A 21 3.36 3.54 14.71
C GLN A 21 3.80 3.22 13.28
N LYS A 22 4.89 3.83 12.80
CA LYS A 22 5.45 3.54 11.47
C LYS A 22 5.92 2.10 11.38
N ASP A 23 6.66 1.65 12.40
CA ASP A 23 7.21 0.31 12.46
C ASP A 23 6.08 -0.74 12.53
N GLU A 24 5.08 -0.53 13.40
CA GLU A 24 3.95 -1.44 13.53
C GLU A 24 3.09 -1.51 12.26
N ALA A 25 2.80 -0.37 11.63
CA ALA A 25 2.03 -0.34 10.37
C ALA A 25 2.79 -1.03 9.23
N PHE A 26 4.09 -0.78 9.14
CA PHE A 26 4.93 -1.37 8.11
C PHE A 26 5.10 -2.88 8.30
N GLU A 27 5.30 -3.36 9.53
CA GLU A 27 5.38 -4.79 9.84
C GLU A 27 4.06 -5.50 9.53
N LEU A 28 2.90 -4.91 9.86
CA LEU A 28 1.60 -5.47 9.49
C LEU A 28 1.43 -5.59 7.97
N PHE A 29 1.86 -4.57 7.22
CA PHE A 29 1.81 -4.60 5.77
C PHE A 29 2.73 -5.68 5.21
N LYS A 30 4.01 -5.67 5.64
CA LYS A 30 5.05 -6.60 5.19
C LYS A 30 4.72 -8.06 5.54
N SER A 31 4.16 -8.34 6.71
CA SER A 31 3.83 -9.71 7.12
C SER A 31 2.72 -10.34 6.27
N ASN A 32 1.98 -9.53 5.51
CA ASN A 32 0.90 -9.98 4.63
C ASN A 32 1.31 -10.01 3.16
N ILE A 33 2.60 -9.79 2.87
CA ILE A 33 3.22 -10.01 1.57
C ILE A 33 3.95 -11.34 1.63
N THR A 34 3.69 -12.20 0.65
CA THR A 34 4.24 -13.56 0.60
C THR A 34 5.38 -13.68 -0.39
N GLU A 35 5.24 -13.05 -1.56
CA GLU A 35 6.30 -12.90 -2.56
C GLU A 35 6.28 -11.48 -3.10
N CYS A 36 7.44 -10.94 -3.48
CA CYS A 36 7.52 -9.64 -4.13
C CYS A 36 8.77 -9.54 -4.99
N ASP A 37 8.65 -8.92 -6.16
CA ASP A 37 9.81 -8.55 -6.99
C ASP A 37 10.53 -7.34 -6.38
N PHE A 38 9.76 -6.41 -5.82
CA PHE A 38 10.26 -5.22 -5.15
C PHE A 38 9.87 -5.23 -3.68
N GLU A 39 10.87 -5.34 -2.81
CA GLU A 39 10.65 -5.42 -1.37
C GLU A 39 9.83 -4.22 -0.87
N PRO A 40 8.85 -4.46 0.04
CA PRO A 40 8.11 -3.39 0.65
C PRO A 40 9.08 -2.42 1.34
N CYS A 41 8.84 -1.12 1.18
CA CYS A 41 9.66 -0.10 1.82
C CYS A 41 8.84 1.14 2.19
N VAL A 42 9.47 2.04 2.96
CA VAL A 42 8.91 3.33 3.34
C VAL A 42 9.56 4.41 2.50
N ILE A 43 8.76 5.26 1.86
CA ILE A 43 9.26 6.41 1.11
C ILE A 43 9.74 7.48 2.10
N LYS A 44 11.00 7.90 1.96
CA LYS A 44 11.64 8.91 2.82
C LYS A 44 11.62 10.31 2.22
N THR A 45 11.18 10.44 0.97
CA THR A 45 11.20 11.68 0.22
C THR A 45 9.90 12.45 0.47
N PRO A 46 9.96 13.72 0.91
CA PRO A 46 8.76 14.56 0.99
C PRO A 46 8.23 14.87 -0.42
N ASN A 47 6.92 15.02 -0.57
CA ASN A 47 6.22 15.28 -1.85
C ASN A 47 6.56 14.24 -2.92
N TYR A 48 6.15 13.00 -2.68
CA TYR A 48 6.43 11.89 -3.58
C TYR A 48 5.54 11.99 -4.82
N LYS A 49 6.16 12.01 -5.99
CA LYS A 49 5.47 12.14 -7.28
C LYS A 49 5.28 10.75 -7.91
N ILE A 50 4.07 10.47 -8.35
CA ILE A 50 3.66 9.26 -9.07
C ILE A 50 3.26 9.69 -10.47
N SER A 51 3.78 9.02 -11.50
CA SER A 51 3.65 9.53 -12.89
C SER A 51 2.59 8.82 -13.72
N HIS A 52 2.14 7.63 -13.28
CA HIS A 52 1.21 6.79 -14.03
C HIS A 52 0.18 6.15 -13.10
N VAL A 53 -0.80 6.95 -12.65
CA VAL A 53 -1.90 6.48 -11.80
C VAL A 53 -3.08 6.06 -12.66
N GLU A 54 -3.70 4.91 -12.36
CA GLU A 54 -4.90 4.48 -13.07
C GLU A 54 -6.05 5.48 -12.91
N GLY A 55 -6.57 5.97 -14.04
CA GLY A 55 -7.71 6.88 -14.09
C GLY A 55 -7.35 8.36 -14.01
N GLU A 56 -6.06 8.72 -13.99
CA GLU A 56 -5.61 10.12 -14.05
C GLU A 56 -4.79 10.40 -15.32
N ASP A 57 -5.05 11.55 -15.95
CA ASP A 57 -4.31 12.04 -17.13
C ASP A 57 -3.05 12.86 -16.73
N GLU A 58 -2.84 13.09 -15.43
CA GLU A 58 -1.75 13.91 -14.88
C GLU A 58 -1.02 13.17 -13.75
N ASP A 59 0.19 13.63 -13.44
CA ASP A 59 0.99 13.08 -12.33
C ASP A 59 0.34 13.37 -10.97
N LEU A 60 0.27 12.37 -10.09
CA LEU A 60 -0.20 12.53 -8.71
C LEU A 60 0.96 12.86 -7.77
N ILE A 61 0.83 13.92 -6.97
CA ILE A 61 1.79 14.26 -5.91
C ILE A 61 1.20 13.87 -4.56
N ILE A 62 1.79 12.87 -3.91
CA ILE A 62 1.45 12.47 -2.55
C ILE A 62 2.26 13.30 -1.55
N GLN A 63 1.55 14.11 -0.78
CA GLN A 63 2.08 14.79 0.41
C GLN A 63 1.57 14.08 1.65
N SER A 64 2.46 13.36 2.34
CA SER A 64 2.08 12.57 3.52
C SER A 64 3.25 12.45 4.50
N PRO A 65 2.99 12.43 5.81
CA PRO A 65 3.99 12.18 6.84
C PRO A 65 4.50 10.72 6.86
N PHE A 66 3.77 9.81 6.20
CA PHE A 66 4.09 8.39 6.12
C PHE A 66 3.53 7.75 4.84
N ILE A 67 4.40 7.12 4.07
CA ILE A 67 4.05 6.40 2.83
C ILE A 67 4.81 5.07 2.85
N MET A 68 4.08 3.97 2.75
CA MET A 68 4.64 2.64 2.52
C MET A 68 4.23 2.13 1.15
N THR A 69 5.11 1.36 0.52
CA THR A 69 4.93 0.86 -0.83
C THR A 69 5.44 -0.57 -0.96
N ALA A 70 4.87 -1.32 -1.90
CA ALA A 70 5.40 -2.57 -2.43
C ALA A 70 5.18 -2.59 -3.94
N GLY A 71 6.06 -3.26 -4.68
CA GLY A 71 5.91 -3.47 -6.12
C GLY A 71 5.77 -4.96 -6.45
N ASN A 72 4.98 -5.28 -7.49
CA ASN A 72 4.64 -6.63 -7.97
C ASN A 72 4.75 -7.70 -6.88
N PHE A 73 3.66 -7.88 -6.13
CA PHE A 73 3.69 -8.74 -4.95
C PHE A 73 2.45 -9.63 -4.87
N SER A 74 2.64 -10.80 -4.28
CA SER A 74 1.58 -11.68 -3.84
C SER A 74 1.25 -11.39 -2.38
N GLY A 75 -0.04 -11.48 -2.04
CA GLY A 75 -0.52 -11.12 -0.71
C GLY A 75 -1.46 -12.16 -0.11
N THR A 76 -1.68 -12.04 1.20
CA THR A 76 -2.59 -12.93 1.92
C THR A 76 -4.05 -12.48 1.79
N ASN A 77 -4.97 -13.45 1.86
CA ASN A 77 -6.40 -13.16 1.96
C ASN A 77 -6.81 -12.57 3.32
N GLU A 78 -5.88 -12.43 4.29
CA GLU A 78 -6.16 -11.71 5.55
C GLU A 78 -6.19 -10.21 5.31
N PHE A 79 -5.29 -9.72 4.44
CA PHE A 79 -5.12 -8.31 4.16
C PHE A 79 -5.87 -7.86 2.91
N TRP A 80 -5.92 -8.69 1.88
CA TRP A 80 -6.51 -8.38 0.59
C TRP A 80 -7.79 -9.19 0.34
N PHE A 81 -8.71 -8.65 -0.45
CA PHE A 81 -9.84 -9.39 -1.01
C PHE A 81 -9.38 -10.11 -2.28
N LEU A 82 -8.96 -11.36 -2.13
CA LEU A 82 -8.58 -12.20 -3.27
C LEU A 82 -9.84 -12.80 -3.90
N SER A 83 -9.92 -12.82 -5.23
CA SER A 83 -11.10 -13.26 -5.97
C SER A 83 -11.28 -14.79 -6.00
N ASN A 84 -10.22 -15.56 -5.75
CA ASN A 84 -10.26 -17.02 -5.68
C ASN A 84 -10.23 -17.47 -4.22
N ASP A 85 -11.40 -17.84 -3.68
CA ASP A 85 -11.56 -18.39 -2.33
C ASP A 85 -11.11 -19.87 -2.22
N ASP A 86 -10.65 -20.49 -3.32
CA ASP A 86 -10.56 -21.96 -3.43
C ASP A 86 -9.18 -22.55 -3.78
N GLU A 87 -8.10 -21.77 -3.88
CA GLU A 87 -6.77 -22.38 -4.04
C GLU A 87 -5.74 -21.82 -3.06
N GLU A 88 -5.13 -22.77 -2.38
CA GLU A 88 -4.00 -22.63 -1.50
C GLU A 88 -2.89 -21.76 -2.16
N TRP A 89 -2.69 -20.58 -1.56
CA TRP A 89 -1.45 -19.79 -1.53
C TRP A 89 -1.27 -18.78 -2.68
N ASP A 90 -1.08 -17.51 -2.27
CA ASP A 90 -0.37 -16.46 -3.01
C ASP A 90 -0.94 -16.05 -4.37
N SER A 91 -1.98 -15.20 -4.35
CA SER A 91 -2.42 -14.49 -5.56
C SER A 91 -1.68 -13.16 -5.71
N GLU A 92 -1.31 -12.85 -6.94
CA GLU A 92 -0.74 -11.55 -7.34
C GLU A 92 -1.75 -10.43 -7.04
N ILE A 93 -1.27 -9.36 -6.40
CA ILE A 93 -2.08 -8.20 -6.04
C ILE A 93 -1.93 -7.13 -7.12
N ASP A 94 -3.08 -6.72 -7.66
CA ASP A 94 -3.18 -5.66 -8.68
C ASP A 94 -4.14 -4.54 -8.24
N SER A 95 -4.31 -3.53 -9.10
CA SER A 95 -5.20 -2.39 -8.81
C SER A 95 -6.68 -2.73 -8.65
N SER A 96 -7.12 -3.89 -9.16
CA SER A 96 -8.49 -4.37 -8.96
C SER A 96 -8.70 -4.93 -7.55
N THR A 97 -7.60 -5.32 -6.90
CA THR A 97 -7.58 -5.92 -5.57
C THR A 97 -7.74 -4.87 -4.47
N ARG A 98 -8.58 -5.17 -3.47
CA ARG A 98 -8.93 -4.22 -2.40
C ARG A 98 -8.44 -4.70 -1.05
N ILE A 99 -7.94 -3.78 -0.22
CA ILE A 99 -7.66 -4.07 1.19
C ILE A 99 -8.98 -4.41 1.90
N ARG A 100 -8.96 -5.45 2.73
CA ARG A 100 -10.10 -5.81 3.56
C ARG A 100 -10.42 -4.70 4.56
N PRO A 101 -11.71 -4.33 4.76
CA PRO A 101 -12.12 -3.25 5.65
C PRO A 101 -11.55 -3.38 7.07
N ALA A 102 -11.44 -4.61 7.58
CA ALA A 102 -10.86 -4.87 8.90
C ALA A 102 -9.36 -4.49 8.96
N MET A 103 -8.58 -4.82 7.93
CA MET A 103 -7.15 -4.48 7.89
C MET A 103 -6.92 -3.01 7.57
N LYS A 104 -7.74 -2.41 6.70
CA LYS A 104 -7.75 -0.96 6.51
C LYS A 104 -7.98 -0.23 7.84
N LYS A 105 -9.02 -0.61 8.59
CA LYS A 105 -9.32 -0.02 9.89
C LYS A 105 -8.19 -0.23 10.90
N LYS A 106 -7.58 -1.42 10.92
CA LYS A 106 -6.43 -1.71 11.80
C LYS A 106 -5.23 -0.82 11.50
N LEU A 107 -4.91 -0.59 10.21
CA LEU A 107 -3.87 0.35 9.82
C LEU A 107 -4.20 1.79 10.24
N GLU A 108 -5.45 2.22 10.04
CA GLU A 108 -5.90 3.56 10.47
C GLU A 108 -5.84 3.73 12.00
N GLU A 109 -6.12 2.66 12.76
CA GLU A 109 -5.98 2.63 14.22
C GLU A 109 -4.51 2.73 14.66
N ILE A 110 -3.60 1.97 14.03
CA ILE A 110 -2.15 2.03 14.32
C ILE A 110 -1.62 3.42 14.01
N LEU A 111 -1.91 3.94 12.81
CA LEU A 111 -1.41 5.22 12.34
C LEU A 111 -2.11 6.40 13.02
N GLY A 112 -3.28 6.19 13.62
CA GLY A 112 -4.09 7.23 14.25
C GLY A 112 -4.68 8.24 13.24
N SER A 113 -4.82 7.86 11.97
CA SER A 113 -5.32 8.72 10.90
C SER A 113 -5.88 7.90 9.73
N GLU A 114 -6.72 8.52 8.89
CA GLU A 114 -7.23 7.88 7.68
C GLU A 114 -6.11 7.61 6.67
N ILE A 115 -6.24 6.50 5.94
CA ILE A 115 -5.30 6.14 4.87
C ILE A 115 -5.94 6.17 3.48
N ALA A 116 -5.10 6.40 2.49
CA ALA A 116 -5.40 6.25 1.07
C ALA A 116 -4.48 5.20 0.44
N ILE A 117 -4.95 4.62 -0.67
CA ILE A 117 -4.26 3.59 -1.44
C ILE A 117 -4.27 4.06 -2.88
N VAL A 118 -3.10 4.06 -3.53
CA VAL A 118 -2.92 4.43 -4.93
C VAL A 118 -2.06 3.38 -5.62
N TRP A 119 -2.33 3.12 -6.90
CA TRP A 119 -1.55 2.23 -7.74
C TRP A 119 -0.83 3.03 -8.82
N GLU A 120 0.47 2.76 -8.99
CA GLU A 120 1.27 3.25 -10.13
C GLU A 120 1.55 2.10 -11.08
N PHE A 121 1.50 2.39 -12.37
CA PHE A 121 1.83 1.46 -13.45
C PHE A 121 3.06 1.97 -14.18
N ALA A 122 4.20 1.36 -13.94
CA ALA A 122 5.41 1.63 -14.69
C ALA A 122 5.39 0.84 -16.02
N ASP A 123 5.66 1.55 -17.11
CA ASP A 123 5.84 1.01 -18.47
C ASP A 123 7.21 0.33 -18.67
#